data_AF-A0A7V3JAA4-F1
#
_entry.id   AF-A0A7V3JAA4-F1
#
_cell.length_a   1.000
_cell.length_b   1.000
_cell.length_c   1.000
_cell.angle_alpha   90.00
_cell.angle_beta   90.00
_cell.angle_gamma   90.00
#
_symmetry.space_group_name_H-M   'P 1'
#
loop_
_entity.id
_entity.type
_entity.pdbx_description
1 polymer ?
#
loop_
_entity_poly.entity_id
_entity_poly.type
_entity_poly.pdbx_seq_one_letter_code
_entity_poly.pdbx_strand_id
1 'polypeptide(L)'
;MPEKEQKREEVNPQQAFIENWQKMNMIIQAMRETPALSDVKREEENQDVFPLTKVEFPEEGGILTYMEGQEYPYRGFPYFEFVETMDKIKKIVKGMVSGIYHNIYKGNKAKLLTFLSIAWAIKRIFYAGVYTFYRLIERFKIKPIRYCQAIRELYRAFSIERKDEKPKIKELRIMLRELMCMILEFDNAYRFRFQDLMEEFNKENFKKSPIKELNRLIDIAISREKTQELKDMWTLMKMGLLYLKIDKKLEKMLVDVFSQIDLEKVKLTIEDKSYCRPRKDYSFGFMQK
;
A
#
# COMPACT_ATOMS: atom_id res chain seq x y z
N MET A 1 -12.41 45.74 -10.74
CA MET A 1 -12.75 45.77 -9.30
C MET A 1 -11.58 45.16 -8.54
N PRO A 2 -10.97 45.85 -7.57
CA PRO A 2 -9.89 45.27 -6.77
C PRO A 2 -10.46 44.20 -5.84
N GLU A 3 -9.97 42.96 -5.96
CA GLU A 3 -10.24 41.90 -4.98
C GLU A 3 -9.70 42.38 -3.63
N LYS A 4 -10.60 42.46 -2.63
CA LYS A 4 -10.20 42.73 -1.25
C LYS A 4 -9.39 41.53 -0.77
N GLU A 5 -8.08 41.69 -0.66
CA GLU A 5 -7.18 40.77 0.04
C GLU A 5 -7.73 40.56 1.46
N GLN A 6 -8.41 39.43 1.68
CA GLN A 6 -8.77 38.99 3.03
C GLN A 6 -7.47 38.69 3.75
N LYS A 7 -7.11 39.52 4.72
CA LYS A 7 -6.03 39.24 5.68
C LYS A 7 -6.32 37.87 6.30
N ARG A 8 -5.50 36.87 5.97
CA ARG A 8 -5.50 35.57 6.64
C ARG A 8 -5.13 35.82 8.10
N GLU A 9 -5.99 35.42 9.02
CA GLU A 9 -5.63 35.36 10.43
C GLU A 9 -4.52 34.30 10.58
N GLU A 10 -3.41 34.67 11.21
CA GLU A 10 -2.33 33.73 11.53
C GLU A 10 -2.84 32.76 12.61
N VAL A 11 -3.33 31.60 12.17
CA VAL A 11 -3.75 30.53 13.08
C VAL A 11 -2.50 29.97 13.77
N ASN A 12 -2.50 29.95 15.11
CA ASN A 12 -1.42 29.35 15.89
C ASN A 12 -1.25 27.85 15.49
N PRO A 13 -0.09 27.43 14.96
CA PRO A 13 0.13 26.06 14.47
C PRO A 13 -0.15 24.99 15.53
N GLN A 14 0.16 25.25 16.80
CA GLN A 14 -0.10 24.30 17.89
C GLN A 14 -1.59 24.09 18.12
N GLN A 15 -2.37 25.18 18.08
CA GLN A 15 -3.82 25.09 18.22
C GLN A 15 -4.44 24.33 17.03
N ALA A 16 -4.01 24.64 15.80
CA ALA A 16 -4.44 23.92 14.61
C ALA A 16 -4.10 22.42 14.71
N PHE A 17 -2.93 22.05 15.22
CA PHE A 17 -2.54 20.66 15.42
C PHE A 17 -3.45 19.95 16.43
N ILE A 18 -3.72 20.55 17.60
CA ILE A 18 -4.58 19.97 18.64
C ILE A 18 -6.01 19.78 18.11
N GLU A 19 -6.55 20.79 17.44
CA GLU A 19 -7.89 20.72 16.83
C GLU A 19 -7.95 19.64 15.75
N ASN A 20 -6.92 19.56 14.89
CA ASN A 20 -6.80 18.50 13.91
C ASN A 20 -6.74 17.14 14.59
N TRP A 21 -5.97 16.99 15.67
CA TRP A 21 -5.85 15.74 16.41
C TRP A 21 -7.17 15.28 17.03
N GLN A 22 -7.93 16.19 17.65
CA GLN A 22 -9.25 15.87 18.20
C GLN A 22 -10.23 15.46 17.10
N LYS A 23 -10.29 16.23 16.00
CA LYS A 23 -11.12 15.89 14.83
C LYS A 23 -10.71 14.54 14.25
N MET A 24 -9.41 14.28 14.13
CA MET A 24 -8.87 13.02 13.65
C MET A 24 -9.35 11.86 14.52
N ASN A 25 -9.28 11.96 15.85
CA ASN A 25 -9.72 10.90 16.76
C ASN A 25 -11.21 10.58 16.64
N MET A 26 -12.06 11.60 16.50
CA MET A 26 -13.49 11.40 16.26
C MET A 26 -13.75 10.68 14.93
N ILE A 27 -13.04 11.06 13.87
CA ILE A 27 -13.10 10.44 12.54
C ILE A 27 -12.65 8.97 12.61
N ILE A 28 -11.53 8.70 13.29
CA ILE A 28 -10.99 7.36 13.50
C ILE A 28 -12.00 6.47 14.21
N GLN A 29 -12.65 6.98 15.25
CA GLN A 29 -13.66 6.22 16.00
C GLN A 29 -14.86 5.87 15.13
N ALA A 30 -15.28 6.75 14.22
CA ALA A 30 -16.35 6.48 13.26
C ALA A 30 -15.94 5.49 12.14
N MET A 31 -14.65 5.44 11.80
CA MET A 31 -14.10 4.57 10.76
C MET A 31 -13.85 3.12 11.23
N ARG A 32 -13.48 2.95 12.50
CA ARG A 32 -13.02 1.67 13.06
C ARG A 32 -14.14 0.65 13.21
N GLU A 33 -13.81 -0.63 12.98
CA GLU A 33 -14.64 -1.77 13.38
C GLU A 33 -14.41 -2.20 14.84
N THR A 34 -13.25 -1.84 15.42
CA THR A 34 -12.82 -2.26 16.77
C THR A 34 -12.41 -1.04 17.62
N PRO A 35 -12.77 -0.95 18.92
CA PRO A 35 -12.44 0.20 19.77
C PRO A 35 -10.93 0.38 20.05
N ALA A 36 -10.53 1.61 20.38
CA ALA A 36 -9.14 2.04 20.60
C ALA A 36 -8.53 1.56 21.93
N LEU A 37 -7.19 1.48 21.99
CA LEU A 37 -6.41 1.34 23.25
C LEU A 37 -5.79 2.70 23.62
N SER A 38 -5.55 2.93 24.91
CA SER A 38 -5.16 4.22 25.51
C SER A 38 -3.82 4.79 25.05
N ASP A 39 -3.70 6.12 25.18
CA ASP A 39 -2.83 7.04 24.45
C ASP A 39 -1.30 6.89 24.62
N VAL A 40 -0.58 7.20 23.53
CA VAL A 40 0.88 7.35 23.44
C VAL A 40 1.20 8.84 23.25
N LYS A 41 2.05 9.43 24.11
CA LYS A 41 2.55 10.83 24.00
C LYS A 41 3.56 10.99 22.84
N ARG A 42 3.60 12.16 22.18
CA ARG A 42 4.45 12.45 21.00
C ARG A 42 5.24 13.75 21.11
N GLU A 43 6.35 13.83 20.35
CA GLU A 43 7.18 15.01 20.08
C GLU A 43 6.84 15.61 18.68
N GLU A 44 6.90 16.94 18.54
CA GLU A 44 6.53 17.70 17.34
C GLU A 44 7.71 17.86 16.36
N GLU A 45 7.57 17.40 15.11
CA GLU A 45 8.49 17.75 14.01
C GLU A 45 7.81 18.73 13.03
N ASN A 46 8.52 19.81 12.68
CA ASN A 46 8.09 20.82 11.70
C ASN A 46 8.05 20.21 10.28
N GLN A 47 6.88 19.73 9.86
CA GLN A 47 6.58 19.42 8.46
C GLN A 47 5.61 20.48 7.92
N ASP A 48 5.69 20.79 6.62
CA ASP A 48 4.71 21.63 5.93
C ASP A 48 3.34 20.92 5.93
N VAL A 49 2.57 21.11 7.00
CA VAL A 49 1.23 20.51 7.16
C VAL A 49 0.21 21.54 6.74
N PHE A 50 -0.45 21.30 5.60
CA PHE A 50 -1.64 22.06 5.24
C PHE A 50 -2.75 21.78 6.25
N PRO A 51 -3.39 22.82 6.84
CA PRO A 51 -4.47 22.62 7.80
C PRO A 51 -5.61 21.77 7.22
N LEU A 52 -6.08 20.80 8.01
CA LEU A 52 -7.23 19.98 7.64
C LEU A 52 -8.52 20.80 7.77
N THR A 53 -9.19 21.06 6.65
CA THR A 53 -10.44 21.84 6.64
C THR A 53 -11.64 20.95 6.89
N LYS A 54 -11.74 19.81 6.19
CA LYS A 54 -12.92 18.93 6.22
C LYS A 54 -12.54 17.49 5.88
N VAL A 55 -13.25 16.53 6.47
CA VAL A 55 -13.24 15.13 6.02
C VAL A 55 -14.65 14.73 5.64
N GLU A 56 -14.81 14.22 4.43
CA GLU A 56 -16.08 13.72 3.91
C GLU A 56 -16.05 12.22 3.70
N PHE A 57 -17.22 11.61 3.82
CA PHE A 57 -17.45 10.19 3.71
C PHE A 57 -18.53 9.92 2.66
N PRO A 58 -18.20 10.05 1.37
CA PRO A 58 -19.20 9.99 0.31
C PRO A 58 -19.95 8.66 0.32
N GLU A 59 -21.20 8.67 -0.16
CA GLU A 59 -22.04 7.46 -0.25
C GLU A 59 -21.48 6.48 -1.29
N GLU A 60 -20.91 7.03 -2.37
CA GLU A 60 -20.20 6.28 -3.40
C GLU A 60 -18.88 5.69 -2.88
N GLY A 61 -18.47 5.99 -1.65
CA GLY A 61 -17.35 5.39 -0.92
C GLY A 61 -16.00 6.11 -1.04
N GLY A 62 -15.03 5.63 -0.28
CA GLY A 62 -13.78 6.32 -0.01
C GLY A 62 -13.86 7.26 1.18
N ILE A 63 -12.78 8.02 1.36
CA ILE A 63 -12.66 9.11 2.34
C ILE A 63 -12.01 10.27 1.60
N LEU A 64 -12.58 11.46 1.70
CA LEU A 64 -12.06 12.67 1.07
C LEU A 64 -11.60 13.64 2.16
N THR A 65 -10.33 13.99 2.13
CA THR A 65 -9.67 14.86 3.09
C THR A 65 -9.34 16.19 2.40
N TYR A 66 -10.02 17.26 2.81
CA TYR A 66 -9.84 18.60 2.26
C TYR A 66 -8.83 19.36 3.11
N MET A 67 -7.80 19.89 2.47
CA MET A 67 -6.72 20.64 3.11
C MET A 67 -6.67 22.06 2.53
N GLU A 68 -6.34 23.03 3.37
CA GLU A 68 -6.27 24.43 2.95
C GLU A 68 -5.22 24.62 1.84
N GLY A 69 -5.56 25.37 0.80
CA GLY A 69 -4.67 25.67 -0.32
C GLY A 69 -4.50 24.54 -1.35
N GLN A 70 -5.17 23.40 -1.18
CA GLN A 70 -5.19 22.32 -2.17
C GLN A 70 -6.43 22.42 -3.06
N GLU A 71 -6.23 22.30 -4.37
CA GLU A 71 -7.32 22.39 -5.37
C GLU A 71 -8.25 21.16 -5.32
N TYR A 72 -7.69 19.97 -5.06
CA TYR A 72 -8.43 18.71 -5.06
C TYR A 72 -8.41 18.06 -3.67
N PRO A 73 -9.48 17.35 -3.26
CA PRO A 73 -9.46 16.59 -2.02
C PRO A 73 -8.46 15.44 -2.09
N TYR A 74 -7.80 15.18 -0.97
CA TYR A 74 -6.91 14.04 -0.82
C TYR A 74 -7.71 12.77 -0.54
N ARG A 75 -7.45 11.70 -1.29
CA ARG A 75 -8.16 10.42 -1.12
C ARG A 75 -7.52 9.59 -0.01
N GLY A 76 -8.34 9.15 0.93
CA GLY A 76 -7.92 8.44 2.13
C GLY A 76 -7.67 9.41 3.29
N PHE A 77 -7.31 8.83 4.42
CA PHE A 77 -7.09 9.56 5.67
C PHE A 77 -5.83 9.02 6.35
N PRO A 78 -4.82 9.87 6.63
CA PRO A 78 -3.55 9.40 7.19
C PRO A 78 -3.78 8.95 8.63
N TYR A 79 -3.95 7.63 8.83
CA TYR A 79 -4.09 7.12 10.17
C TYR A 79 -2.73 6.84 10.81
N PHE A 80 -2.23 7.77 11.61
CA PHE A 80 -0.85 7.76 12.08
C PHE A 80 -0.42 6.47 12.79
N GLU A 81 -1.23 5.94 13.72
CA GLU A 81 -0.89 4.68 14.42
C GLU A 81 -0.69 3.52 13.44
N PHE A 82 -1.50 3.49 12.39
CA PHE A 82 -1.38 2.49 11.34
C PHE A 82 -0.11 2.73 10.53
N VAL A 83 0.18 3.98 10.13
CA VAL A 83 1.39 4.34 9.38
C VAL A 83 2.66 3.94 10.12
N GLU A 84 2.74 4.22 11.44
CA GLU A 84 3.87 3.78 12.27
C GLU A 84 3.98 2.25 12.37
N THR A 85 2.85 1.57 12.57
CA THR A 85 2.82 0.11 12.62
C THR A 85 3.32 -0.47 11.29
N MET A 86 2.90 0.12 10.17
CA MET A 86 3.34 -0.27 8.84
C MET A 86 4.81 0.03 8.59
N ASP A 87 5.34 1.15 9.07
CA ASP A 87 6.76 1.45 8.99
C ASP A 87 7.61 0.40 9.71
N LYS A 88 7.21 0.00 10.93
CA LYS A 88 7.85 -1.08 11.68
C LYS A 88 7.81 -2.41 10.90
N ILE A 89 6.66 -2.77 10.34
CA ILE A 89 6.52 -3.97 9.51
C ILE A 89 7.45 -3.91 8.28
N LYS A 90 7.47 -2.78 7.55
CA LYS A 90 8.33 -2.57 6.39
C LYS A 90 9.81 -2.73 6.73
N LYS A 91 10.27 -2.15 7.85
CA LYS A 91 11.65 -2.30 8.35
C LYS A 91 12.00 -3.75 8.67
N ILE A 92 11.11 -4.48 9.33
CA ILE A 92 11.30 -5.91 9.64
C ILE A 92 11.41 -6.74 8.36
N VAL A 93 10.47 -6.55 7.43
CA VAL A 93 10.48 -7.26 6.13
C VAL A 93 11.76 -6.94 5.36
N LYS A 94 12.15 -5.66 5.26
CA LYS A 94 13.39 -5.24 4.60
C LYS A 94 14.61 -5.92 5.21
N GLY A 95 14.72 -5.93 6.55
CA GLY A 95 15.82 -6.59 7.26
C GLY A 95 15.88 -8.10 7.00
N MET A 96 14.74 -8.80 7.05
CA MET A 96 14.65 -10.23 6.75
C MET A 96 15.08 -10.53 5.31
N VAL A 97 14.54 -9.80 4.34
CA VAL A 97 14.81 -10.04 2.92
C VAL A 97 16.25 -9.66 2.55
N SER A 98 16.79 -8.56 3.09
CA SER A 98 18.19 -8.17 2.91
C SER A 98 19.16 -9.21 3.48
N GLY A 99 18.86 -9.77 4.66
CA GLY A 99 19.66 -10.84 5.25
C GLY A 99 19.67 -12.11 4.38
N ILE A 100 18.52 -12.49 3.82
CA ILE A 100 18.42 -13.61 2.88
C ILE A 100 19.24 -13.32 1.61
N TYR A 101 19.08 -12.13 1.03
CA TYR A 101 19.78 -11.70 -0.18
C TYR A 101 21.29 -11.76 -0.01
N HIS A 102 21.83 -11.18 1.08
CA HIS A 102 23.26 -11.20 1.35
C HIS A 102 23.80 -12.63 1.51
N ASN A 103 23.06 -13.51 2.18
CA ASN A 103 23.46 -14.91 2.34
C ASN A 103 23.47 -15.69 1.02
N ILE A 104 22.53 -15.41 0.10
CA ILE A 104 22.46 -16.07 -1.20
C ILE A 104 23.54 -15.55 -2.16
N TYR A 105 23.67 -14.22 -2.28
CA TYR A 105 24.51 -13.61 -3.32
C TYR A 105 25.97 -13.50 -2.94
N LYS A 106 26.31 -13.29 -1.67
CA LYS A 106 27.71 -13.22 -1.21
C LYS A 106 28.24 -14.56 -0.70
N GLY A 107 27.38 -15.59 -0.64
CA GLY A 107 27.74 -16.92 -0.17
C GLY A 107 28.44 -17.79 -1.23
N ASN A 108 29.18 -18.81 -0.77
CA ASN A 108 29.68 -19.88 -1.62
C ASN A 108 28.49 -20.56 -2.33
N LYS A 109 28.60 -20.82 -3.65
CA LYS A 109 27.57 -21.50 -4.46
C LYS A 109 27.12 -22.84 -3.87
N ALA A 110 27.95 -23.50 -3.06
CA ALA A 110 27.58 -24.70 -2.29
C ALA A 110 26.40 -24.46 -1.31
N LYS A 111 26.22 -23.24 -0.80
CA LYS A 111 25.07 -22.85 0.04
C LYS A 111 23.75 -22.75 -0.75
N LEU A 112 23.79 -22.80 -2.07
CA LEU A 112 22.58 -22.88 -2.89
C LEU A 112 21.90 -24.25 -2.76
N LEU A 113 22.65 -25.32 -2.46
CA LEU A 113 22.09 -26.67 -2.26
C LEU A 113 21.28 -26.77 -0.96
N THR A 114 21.70 -26.06 0.10
CA THR A 114 20.90 -25.97 1.33
C THR A 114 19.63 -25.14 1.14
N PHE A 115 19.53 -24.36 0.05
CA PHE A 115 18.36 -23.55 -0.27
C PHE A 115 17.10 -24.39 -0.56
N LEU A 116 17.24 -25.62 -1.08
CA LEU A 116 16.09 -26.50 -1.32
C LEU A 116 15.38 -26.87 0.00
N SER A 117 16.15 -27.19 1.05
CA SER A 117 15.61 -27.41 2.40
C SER A 117 15.01 -26.13 2.98
N ILE A 118 15.61 -24.99 2.67
CA ILE A 118 15.11 -23.67 3.08
C ILE A 118 13.81 -23.31 2.36
N ALA A 119 13.55 -23.76 1.13
CA ALA A 119 12.31 -23.44 0.40
C ALA A 119 11.04 -23.86 1.16
N TRP A 120 11.06 -25.02 1.82
CA TRP A 120 9.98 -25.46 2.70
C TRP A 120 9.84 -24.58 3.94
N ALA A 121 10.96 -24.17 4.53
CA ALA A 121 10.97 -23.23 5.64
C ALA A 121 10.46 -21.84 5.22
N ILE A 122 10.85 -21.34 4.03
CA ILE A 122 10.38 -20.08 3.45
C ILE A 122 8.87 -20.09 3.35
N LYS A 123 8.27 -21.19 2.88
CA LYS A 123 6.81 -21.30 2.86
C LYS A 123 6.22 -21.14 4.26
N ARG A 124 6.72 -21.87 5.26
CA ARG A 124 6.21 -21.73 6.64
C ARG A 124 6.38 -20.32 7.19
N ILE A 125 7.56 -19.71 6.98
CA ILE A 125 7.88 -18.35 7.39
C ILE A 125 6.96 -17.34 6.70
N PHE A 126 6.70 -17.51 5.41
CA PHE A 126 5.80 -16.63 4.65
C PHE A 126 4.38 -16.68 5.22
N TYR A 127 3.80 -17.87 5.43
CA TYR A 127 2.46 -17.99 5.98
C TYR A 127 2.39 -17.45 7.42
N ALA A 128 3.40 -17.75 8.25
CA ALA A 128 3.49 -17.20 9.61
C ALA A 128 3.63 -15.68 9.62
N GLY A 129 4.42 -15.11 8.70
CA GLY A 129 4.60 -13.68 8.54
C GLY A 129 3.31 -12.99 8.09
N VAL A 130 2.62 -13.54 7.09
CA VAL A 130 1.30 -13.05 6.64
C VAL A 130 0.30 -13.09 7.79
N TYR A 131 0.20 -14.20 8.51
CA TYR A 131 -0.69 -14.31 9.68
C TYR A 131 -0.34 -13.28 10.77
N THR A 132 0.94 -13.16 11.11
CA THR A 132 1.41 -12.22 12.14
C THR A 132 1.09 -10.78 11.75
N PHE A 133 1.39 -10.38 10.52
CA PHE A 133 1.08 -9.04 10.04
C PHE A 133 -0.42 -8.80 9.97
N TYR A 134 -1.20 -9.78 9.50
CA TYR A 134 -2.66 -9.71 9.50
C TYR A 134 -3.20 -9.43 10.91
N ARG A 135 -2.72 -10.14 11.94
CA ARG A 135 -3.12 -9.92 13.33
C ARG A 135 -2.72 -8.54 13.86
N LEU A 136 -1.57 -8.01 13.44
CA LEU A 136 -1.15 -6.65 13.82
C LEU A 136 -2.03 -5.57 13.18
N ILE A 137 -2.46 -5.77 11.92
CA ILE A 137 -3.28 -4.79 11.20
C ILE A 137 -4.77 -4.94 11.44
N GLU A 138 -5.23 -6.07 12.00
CA GLU A 138 -6.64 -6.39 12.15
C GLU A 138 -7.43 -5.33 12.93
N ARG A 139 -6.82 -4.74 13.95
CA ARG A 139 -7.42 -3.64 14.75
C ARG A 139 -7.62 -2.33 13.97
N PHE A 140 -7.00 -2.22 12.80
CA PHE A 140 -7.03 -1.03 11.96
C PHE A 140 -7.95 -1.17 10.75
N LYS A 141 -8.60 -2.33 10.59
CA LYS A 141 -9.53 -2.57 9.48
C LYS A 141 -10.60 -1.48 9.43
N ILE A 142 -10.87 -1.06 8.20
CA ILE A 142 -11.93 -0.13 7.87
C ILE A 142 -12.97 -0.84 7.02
N LYS A 143 -14.21 -0.33 7.08
CA LYS A 143 -15.30 -0.88 6.27
C LYS A 143 -14.92 -0.83 4.78
N PRO A 144 -15.22 -1.87 3.98
CA PRO A 144 -14.82 -1.92 2.57
C PRO A 144 -15.28 -0.72 1.73
N ILE A 145 -16.44 -0.13 2.04
CA ILE A 145 -16.94 1.07 1.36
C ILE A 145 -16.02 2.29 1.57
N ARG A 146 -15.19 2.32 2.62
CA ARG A 146 -14.30 3.45 2.95
C ARG A 146 -12.96 3.41 2.24
N TYR A 147 -12.60 2.30 1.59
CA TYR A 147 -11.44 2.27 0.72
C TYR A 147 -11.63 3.19 -0.49
N CYS A 148 -10.54 3.79 -0.97
CA CYS A 148 -10.59 4.53 -2.22
C CYS A 148 -10.96 3.60 -3.39
N GLN A 149 -11.38 4.17 -4.53
CA GLN A 149 -11.92 3.39 -5.65
C GLN A 149 -10.98 2.26 -6.13
N ALA A 150 -9.69 2.57 -6.30
CA ALA A 150 -8.69 1.59 -6.73
C ALA A 150 -8.57 0.42 -5.76
N ILE A 151 -8.61 0.71 -4.45
CA ILE A 151 -8.46 -0.31 -3.41
C ILE A 151 -9.74 -1.11 -3.20
N ARG A 152 -10.92 -0.49 -3.39
CA ARG A 152 -12.19 -1.25 -3.44
C ARG A 152 -12.23 -2.24 -4.58
N GLU A 153 -11.73 -1.86 -5.75
CA GLU A 153 -11.67 -2.76 -6.88
C GLU A 153 -10.74 -3.96 -6.60
N LEU A 154 -9.59 -3.70 -5.96
CA LEU A 154 -8.71 -4.75 -5.47
C LEU A 154 -9.41 -5.65 -4.44
N TYR A 155 -10.07 -5.04 -3.44
CA TYR A 155 -10.83 -5.75 -2.41
C TYR A 155 -11.92 -6.64 -3.02
N ARG A 156 -12.67 -6.12 -4.01
CA ARG A 156 -13.70 -6.83 -4.76
C ARG A 156 -13.12 -8.04 -5.47
N ALA A 157 -12.05 -7.86 -6.25
CA ALA A 157 -11.41 -8.94 -7.00
C ALA A 157 -10.88 -10.06 -6.07
N PHE A 158 -10.31 -9.68 -4.93
CA PHE A 158 -9.94 -10.63 -3.90
C PHE A 158 -11.15 -11.35 -3.33
N SER A 159 -12.29 -10.68 -3.11
CA SER A 159 -13.45 -11.21 -2.39
C SER A 159 -14.34 -12.17 -3.17
N ILE A 160 -14.15 -12.31 -4.49
CA ILE A 160 -14.91 -13.26 -5.32
C ILE A 160 -14.84 -14.68 -4.75
N GLU A 161 -15.98 -15.35 -4.61
CA GLU A 161 -16.02 -16.72 -4.12
C GLU A 161 -15.57 -17.73 -5.18
N ARG A 162 -14.88 -18.78 -4.74
CA ARG A 162 -14.26 -19.79 -5.61
C ARG A 162 -14.69 -21.17 -5.12
N LYS A 163 -15.47 -21.89 -5.95
CA LYS A 163 -16.13 -23.15 -5.57
C LYS A 163 -15.13 -24.24 -5.11
N ASP A 164 -13.99 -24.35 -5.78
CA ASP A 164 -13.00 -25.40 -5.52
C ASP A 164 -11.83 -24.95 -4.63
N GLU A 165 -11.98 -23.82 -3.94
CA GLU A 165 -10.91 -23.26 -3.13
C GLU A 165 -10.80 -23.97 -1.78
N LYS A 166 -9.63 -24.54 -1.50
CA LYS A 166 -9.36 -25.19 -0.21
C LYS A 166 -9.42 -24.16 0.93
N PRO A 167 -9.93 -24.51 2.13
CA PRO A 167 -10.08 -23.57 3.25
C PRO A 167 -8.80 -22.79 3.59
N LYS A 168 -7.64 -23.46 3.62
CA LYS A 168 -6.34 -22.81 3.89
C LYS A 168 -5.94 -21.76 2.84
N ILE A 169 -6.33 -21.96 1.58
CA ILE A 169 -6.06 -20.99 0.51
C ILE A 169 -7.05 -19.82 0.59
N LYS A 170 -8.33 -20.09 0.89
CA LYS A 170 -9.33 -19.05 1.17
C LYS A 170 -8.89 -18.15 2.32
N GLU A 171 -8.41 -18.73 3.41
CA GLU A 171 -7.88 -18.00 4.57
C GLU A 171 -6.67 -17.12 4.19
N LEU A 172 -5.67 -17.70 3.50
CA LEU A 172 -4.53 -16.95 3.00
C LEU A 172 -4.96 -15.79 2.09
N ARG A 173 -5.90 -16.04 1.17
CA ARG A 173 -6.42 -15.03 0.25
C ARG A 173 -7.07 -13.87 0.99
N ILE A 174 -7.86 -14.15 2.04
CA ILE A 174 -8.47 -13.12 2.89
C ILE A 174 -7.39 -12.32 3.62
N MET A 175 -6.40 -12.98 4.23
CA MET A 175 -5.32 -12.26 4.92
C MET A 175 -4.52 -11.36 3.97
N LEU A 176 -4.20 -11.86 2.77
CA LEU A 176 -3.51 -11.08 1.74
C LEU A 176 -4.37 -9.91 1.23
N ARG A 177 -5.68 -10.11 1.05
CA ARG A 177 -6.62 -9.03 0.71
C ARG A 177 -6.51 -7.89 1.71
N GLU A 178 -6.67 -8.20 3.00
CA GLU A 178 -6.66 -7.19 4.05
C GLU A 178 -5.29 -6.49 4.12
N LEU A 179 -4.20 -7.24 4.09
CA LEU A 179 -2.85 -6.67 4.11
C LEU A 179 -2.60 -5.73 2.92
N MET A 180 -2.89 -6.18 1.70
CA MET A 180 -2.66 -5.37 0.51
C MET A 180 -3.54 -4.12 0.49
N CYS A 181 -4.83 -4.27 0.82
CA CYS A 181 -5.76 -3.13 0.83
C CYS A 181 -5.36 -2.11 1.89
N MET A 182 -5.00 -2.55 3.10
CA MET A 182 -4.59 -1.67 4.18
C MET A 182 -3.25 -0.97 3.88
N ILE A 183 -2.26 -1.68 3.34
CA ILE A 183 -0.98 -1.07 2.93
C ILE A 183 -1.23 0.04 1.91
N LEU A 184 -1.98 -0.28 0.86
CA LEU A 184 -2.19 0.67 -0.22
C LEU A 184 -3.16 1.79 0.16
N GLU A 185 -4.13 1.58 1.05
CA GLU A 185 -5.05 2.64 1.46
C GLU A 185 -4.35 3.74 2.25
N PHE A 186 -3.51 3.35 3.21
CA PHE A 186 -2.93 4.27 4.18
C PHE A 186 -1.49 4.71 3.83
N ASP A 187 -0.83 4.05 2.86
CA ASP A 187 0.48 4.46 2.37
C ASP A 187 0.40 4.93 0.91
N ASN A 188 0.17 6.23 0.75
CA ASN A 188 -0.05 6.85 -0.55
C ASN A 188 1.17 6.76 -1.46
N ALA A 189 2.38 6.70 -0.90
CA ALA A 189 3.59 6.50 -1.69
C ALA A 189 3.57 5.14 -2.42
N TYR A 190 3.08 4.09 -1.76
CA TYR A 190 2.90 2.78 -2.39
C TYR A 190 1.63 2.73 -3.25
N ARG A 191 0.55 3.39 -2.84
CA ARG A 191 -0.70 3.47 -3.62
C ARG A 191 -0.47 4.04 -5.01
N PHE A 192 0.15 5.22 -5.09
CA PHE A 192 0.35 5.91 -6.35
C PHE A 192 1.27 5.13 -7.30
N ARG A 193 2.31 4.49 -6.76
CA ARG A 193 3.18 3.59 -7.53
C ARG A 193 2.42 2.35 -8.03
N PHE A 194 1.57 1.77 -7.19
CA PHE A 194 0.71 0.66 -7.59
C PHE A 194 -0.21 1.07 -8.75
N GLN A 195 -0.95 2.17 -8.61
CA GLN A 195 -1.86 2.66 -9.65
C GLN A 195 -1.12 2.97 -10.96
N ASP A 196 0.05 3.63 -10.89
CA ASP A 196 0.90 3.93 -12.05
C ASP A 196 1.44 2.66 -12.74
N LEU A 197 1.80 1.62 -11.98
CA LEU A 197 2.22 0.33 -12.54
C LEU A 197 1.04 -0.46 -13.13
N MET A 198 -0.16 -0.31 -12.57
CA MET A 198 -1.37 -0.97 -13.10
C MET A 198 -1.80 -0.38 -14.45
N GLU A 199 -1.43 0.87 -14.77
CA GLU A 199 -1.58 1.42 -16.12
C GLU A 199 -0.71 0.70 -17.17
N GLU A 200 0.42 0.15 -16.74
CA GLU A 200 1.33 -0.63 -17.59
C GLU A 200 0.99 -2.12 -17.61
N PHE A 201 0.07 -2.60 -16.76
CA PHE A 201 -0.21 -4.01 -16.56
C PHE A 201 -0.89 -4.67 -17.76
N ASN A 202 -0.31 -5.76 -18.26
CA ASN A 202 -0.90 -6.54 -19.36
C ASN A 202 -1.51 -7.85 -18.83
N LYS A 203 -2.85 -7.88 -18.74
CA LYS A 203 -3.60 -9.06 -18.27
C LYS A 203 -3.30 -10.34 -19.03
N GLU A 204 -3.16 -10.25 -20.35
CA GLU A 204 -2.94 -11.42 -21.21
C GLU A 204 -1.54 -12.00 -21.02
N ASN A 205 -0.53 -11.14 -20.88
CA ASN A 205 0.82 -11.56 -20.50
C ASN A 205 0.84 -12.15 -19.09
N PHE A 206 0.10 -11.56 -18.15
CA PHE A 206 0.01 -12.06 -16.78
C PHE A 206 -0.60 -13.45 -16.72
N LYS A 207 -1.70 -13.72 -17.44
CA LYS A 207 -2.32 -15.05 -17.52
C LYS A 207 -1.36 -16.10 -18.09
N LYS A 208 -0.58 -15.74 -19.11
CA LYS A 208 0.36 -16.66 -19.79
C LYS A 208 1.62 -16.91 -18.98
N SER A 209 2.22 -15.86 -18.41
CA SER A 209 3.49 -15.92 -17.69
C SER A 209 3.52 -14.90 -16.55
N PRO A 210 2.89 -15.22 -15.39
CA PRO A 210 2.66 -14.26 -14.32
C PRO A 210 3.98 -13.69 -13.79
N ILE A 211 4.97 -14.55 -13.58
CA ILE A 211 6.29 -14.14 -13.08
C ILE A 211 7.04 -13.22 -14.05
N LYS A 212 6.96 -13.49 -15.37
CA LYS A 212 7.63 -12.66 -16.38
C LYS A 212 7.02 -11.26 -16.40
N GLU A 213 5.70 -11.19 -16.34
CA GLU A 213 4.97 -9.93 -16.32
C GLU A 213 5.24 -9.15 -15.01
N LEU A 214 5.23 -9.79 -13.85
CA LEU A 214 5.61 -9.13 -12.59
C LEU A 214 7.05 -8.63 -12.63
N ASN A 215 7.99 -9.41 -13.17
CA ASN A 215 9.37 -8.97 -13.28
C ASN A 215 9.47 -7.72 -14.17
N ARG A 216 8.75 -7.68 -15.29
CA ARG A 216 8.68 -6.50 -16.17
C ARG A 216 8.16 -5.27 -15.44
N LEU A 217 7.10 -5.41 -14.64
CA LEU A 217 6.56 -4.29 -13.85
C LEU A 217 7.55 -3.82 -12.77
N ILE A 218 8.26 -4.74 -12.12
CA ILE A 218 9.31 -4.38 -11.16
C ILE A 218 10.46 -3.65 -11.87
N ASP A 219 10.85 -4.08 -13.07
CA ASP A 219 11.85 -3.38 -13.88
C ASP A 219 11.42 -1.94 -14.20
N ILE A 220 10.14 -1.74 -14.55
CA ILE A 220 9.56 -0.40 -14.72
C ILE A 220 9.64 0.38 -13.42
N ALA A 221 9.20 -0.18 -12.29
CA ALA A 221 9.26 0.48 -10.98
C ALA A 221 10.68 0.93 -10.63
N ILE A 222 11.68 0.06 -10.78
CA ILE A 222 13.11 0.36 -10.54
C ILE A 222 13.57 1.53 -11.42
N SER A 223 13.17 1.54 -12.70
CA SER A 223 13.56 2.60 -13.62
C SER A 223 12.95 3.97 -13.27
N ARG A 224 11.76 3.97 -12.64
CA ARG A 224 11.03 5.17 -12.21
C ARG A 224 11.48 5.70 -10.83
N GLU A 225 12.03 4.86 -9.96
CA GLU A 225 12.56 5.33 -8.67
C GLU A 225 13.81 6.20 -8.83
N LYS A 226 13.91 7.27 -8.03
CA LYS A 226 15.14 8.09 -7.99
C LYS A 226 16.11 7.70 -6.88
N THR A 227 15.61 7.20 -5.76
CA THR A 227 16.43 6.79 -4.61
C THR A 227 16.96 5.38 -4.77
N GLN A 228 18.27 5.17 -4.54
CA GLN A 228 18.88 3.85 -4.62
C GLN A 228 18.27 2.86 -3.61
N GLU A 229 17.91 3.33 -2.41
CA GLU A 229 17.31 2.48 -1.37
C GLU A 229 16.02 1.78 -1.84
N LEU A 230 15.13 2.52 -2.50
CA LEU A 230 13.90 1.94 -3.05
C LEU A 230 14.19 1.01 -4.24
N LYS A 231 15.17 1.33 -5.09
CA LYS A 231 15.61 0.42 -6.17
C LYS A 231 16.12 -0.90 -5.62
N ASP A 232 16.88 -0.87 -4.53
CA ASP A 232 17.36 -2.07 -3.85
C ASP A 232 16.17 -2.86 -3.29
N MET A 233 15.21 -2.19 -2.66
CA MET A 233 13.98 -2.84 -2.17
C MET A 233 13.18 -3.51 -3.30
N TRP A 234 12.99 -2.86 -4.44
CA TRP A 234 12.34 -3.46 -5.62
C TRP A 234 13.13 -4.64 -6.17
N THR A 235 14.46 -4.55 -6.16
CA THR A 235 15.34 -5.66 -6.56
C THR A 235 15.16 -6.85 -5.61
N LEU A 236 15.05 -6.61 -4.30
CA LEU A 236 14.74 -7.63 -3.32
C LEU A 236 13.36 -8.27 -3.56
N MET A 237 12.36 -7.51 -4.01
CA MET A 237 11.04 -8.05 -4.38
C MET A 237 11.11 -9.06 -5.54
N LYS A 238 12.12 -8.97 -6.42
CA LYS A 238 12.34 -10.00 -7.45
C LYS A 238 12.65 -11.38 -6.86
N MET A 239 13.27 -11.45 -5.67
CA MET A 239 13.44 -12.72 -4.97
C MET A 239 12.09 -13.30 -4.54
N GLY A 240 11.12 -12.44 -4.19
CA GLY A 240 9.74 -12.87 -3.93
C GLY A 240 9.09 -13.55 -5.14
N LEU A 241 9.48 -13.18 -6.36
CA LEU A 241 9.01 -13.86 -7.58
C LEU A 241 9.55 -15.29 -7.69
N LEU A 242 10.75 -15.57 -7.15
CA LEU A 242 11.26 -16.94 -7.07
C LEU A 242 10.37 -17.80 -6.15
N TYR A 243 9.88 -17.23 -5.06
CA TYR A 243 8.92 -17.93 -4.19
C TYR A 243 7.60 -18.24 -4.90
N LEU A 244 7.08 -17.32 -5.73
CA LEU A 244 5.90 -17.59 -6.55
C LEU A 244 6.12 -18.74 -7.53
N LYS A 245 7.34 -18.91 -8.09
CA LYS A 245 7.67 -20.09 -8.91
C LYS A 245 7.51 -21.41 -8.15
N ILE A 246 7.77 -21.40 -6.84
CA ILE A 246 7.73 -22.58 -5.98
C ILE A 246 6.28 -22.85 -5.52
N ASP A 247 5.54 -21.83 -5.06
CA ASP A 247 4.16 -21.99 -4.61
C ASP A 247 3.14 -21.73 -5.74
N LYS A 248 2.97 -22.75 -6.60
CA LYS A 248 2.02 -22.72 -7.72
C LYS A 248 0.56 -22.45 -7.31
N LYS A 249 0.18 -22.75 -6.07
CA LYS A 249 -1.17 -22.46 -5.57
C LYS A 249 -1.34 -20.96 -5.34
N LEU A 250 -0.33 -20.32 -4.74
CA LEU A 250 -0.31 -18.87 -4.57
C LEU A 250 -0.25 -18.17 -5.93
N GLU A 251 0.60 -18.64 -6.85
CA GLU A 251 0.66 -18.13 -8.23
C GLU A 251 -0.74 -18.18 -8.89
N LYS A 252 -1.39 -19.35 -8.90
CA LYS A 252 -2.73 -19.50 -9.49
C LYS A 252 -3.77 -18.58 -8.84
N MET A 253 -3.74 -18.44 -7.51
CA MET A 253 -4.63 -17.54 -6.78
C MET A 253 -4.41 -16.07 -7.20
N LEU A 254 -3.16 -15.62 -7.34
CA LEU A 254 -2.86 -14.27 -7.80
C LEU A 254 -3.27 -14.05 -9.26
N VAL A 255 -3.02 -15.02 -10.15
CA VAL A 255 -3.50 -15.00 -11.55
C VAL A 255 -5.00 -14.80 -11.60
N ASP A 256 -5.73 -15.59 -10.83
CA ASP A 256 -7.17 -15.50 -10.78
C ASP A 256 -7.63 -14.13 -10.27
N VAL A 257 -7.10 -13.64 -9.13
CA VAL A 257 -7.45 -12.32 -8.58
C VAL A 257 -7.18 -11.19 -9.57
N PHE A 258 -5.96 -11.09 -10.10
CA PHE A 258 -5.58 -9.97 -10.98
C PHE A 258 -6.24 -10.05 -12.36
N SER A 259 -6.67 -11.23 -12.80
CA SER A 259 -7.50 -11.35 -14.01
C SER A 259 -8.88 -10.72 -13.84
N GLN A 260 -9.40 -10.68 -12.61
CA GLN A 260 -10.71 -10.13 -12.29
C GLN A 260 -10.69 -8.62 -12.05
N ILE A 261 -9.54 -8.00 -11.78
CA ILE A 261 -9.41 -6.56 -11.51
C ILE A 261 -9.84 -5.75 -12.73
N ASP A 262 -10.73 -4.78 -12.56
CA ASP A 262 -11.04 -3.76 -13.56
C ASP A 262 -9.96 -2.67 -13.56
N LEU A 263 -9.12 -2.65 -14.61
CA LEU A 263 -7.96 -1.74 -14.66
C LEU A 263 -8.37 -0.28 -14.75
N GLU A 264 -9.51 0.03 -15.38
CA GLU A 264 -9.97 1.41 -15.52
C GLU A 264 -10.29 2.04 -14.17
N LYS A 265 -10.78 1.24 -13.21
CA LYS A 265 -11.08 1.69 -11.85
C LYS A 265 -9.85 1.84 -10.95
N VAL A 266 -8.71 1.30 -11.37
CA VAL A 266 -7.46 1.32 -10.59
C VAL A 266 -6.53 2.45 -11.03
N LYS A 267 -6.73 3.03 -12.21
CA LYS A 267 -5.90 4.13 -12.75
C LYS A 267 -5.85 5.34 -11.81
N LEU A 268 -4.81 6.15 -11.99
CA LEU A 268 -4.70 7.42 -11.30
C LEU A 268 -5.79 8.38 -11.79
N THR A 269 -6.56 8.92 -10.86
CA THR A 269 -7.53 9.99 -11.14
C THR A 269 -6.85 11.34 -11.33
N ILE A 270 -7.59 12.37 -11.72
CA ILE A 270 -7.03 13.71 -11.95
C ILE A 270 -6.49 14.27 -10.62
N GLU A 271 -7.23 14.02 -9.55
CA GLU A 271 -6.90 14.38 -8.18
C GLU A 271 -5.61 13.68 -7.75
N ASP A 272 -5.52 12.35 -7.95
CA ASP A 272 -4.30 11.59 -7.65
C ASP A 272 -3.09 12.13 -8.42
N LYS A 273 -3.27 12.46 -9.71
CA LYS A 273 -2.20 13.05 -10.55
C LYS A 273 -1.75 14.41 -10.03
N SER A 274 -2.66 15.24 -9.52
CA SER A 274 -2.32 16.52 -8.89
C SER A 274 -1.38 16.30 -7.71
N TYR A 275 -1.67 15.33 -6.85
CA TYR A 275 -0.80 14.97 -5.71
C TYR A 275 0.50 14.25 -6.11
N CYS A 276 0.54 13.60 -7.26
CA CYS A 276 1.75 12.97 -7.78
C CYS A 276 2.75 13.97 -8.38
N ARG A 277 2.28 15.03 -9.05
CA ARG A 277 3.12 16.04 -9.71
C ARG A 277 4.22 16.68 -8.84
N PRO A 278 3.95 17.11 -7.59
CA PRO A 278 5.00 17.70 -6.76
C PRO A 278 6.01 16.68 -6.22
N ARG A 279 5.73 15.37 -6.33
CA ARG A 279 6.60 14.33 -5.79
C ARG A 279 7.87 14.18 -6.64
N LYS A 280 9.02 14.33 -6.00
CA LYS A 280 10.33 14.26 -6.66
C LYS A 280 10.98 12.89 -6.56
N ASP A 281 10.49 11.98 -5.72
CA ASP A 281 11.06 10.66 -5.42
C ASP A 281 10.81 9.62 -6.52
N TYR A 282 9.78 9.81 -7.35
CA TYR A 282 9.32 8.85 -8.35
C TYR A 282 8.94 9.52 -9.67
N SER A 283 9.35 8.93 -10.79
CA SER A 283 9.06 9.42 -12.14
C SER A 283 7.84 8.70 -12.72
N PHE A 284 6.63 9.20 -12.43
CA PHE A 284 5.36 8.61 -12.92
C PHE A 284 5.27 8.56 -14.45
N GLY A 285 4.67 7.50 -14.99
CA GLY A 285 4.58 7.24 -16.42
C GLY A 285 3.75 8.27 -17.18
N PHE A 286 2.71 8.81 -16.55
CA PHE A 286 1.86 9.84 -17.16
C PHE A 286 2.55 11.20 -17.36
N MET A 287 3.70 11.44 -16.71
CA MET A 287 4.49 12.67 -16.88
C MET A 287 5.46 12.60 -18.07
N GLN A 288 5.63 11.41 -18.66
CA GLN A 288 6.56 11.16 -19.77
C GLN A 288 5.89 11.15 -21.15
N LYS A 289 4.55 11.18 -21.18
CA LYS A 289 3.73 11.18 -22.39
C LYS A 289 3.32 12.60 -22.74
#